data_AF-A0A968NC05-F1
#
_entry.id   AF-A0A968NC05-F1
#
_cell.length_a   1.000
_cell.length_b   1.000
_cell.length_c   1.000
_cell.angle_alpha   90.00
_cell.angle_beta   90.00
_cell.angle_gamma   90.00
#
_symmetry.space_group_name_H-M   'P 1'
#
loop_
_entity.id
_entity.type
_entity.pdbx_description
1 polymer ?
#
loop_
_entity_poly.entity_id
_entity_poly.type
_entity_poly.pdbx_seq_one_letter_code
_entity_poly.pdbx_strand_id
1 'polypeptide(L)' 'MQSRSYVRTVAVVFSILGLVVALLIHFIVLSSPKYNWLGSPSAMLDQVEVGMTYLRALI' A
#
# COMPACT_ATOMS: atom_id res chain seq x y z
N MET A 1 -7.60 -33.57 25.68
CA MET A 1 -8.84 -32.77 25.55
C MET A 1 -8.44 -31.32 25.29
N GLN A 2 -8.46 -30.86 24.04
CA GLN A 2 -8.11 -29.48 23.72
C GLN A 2 -9.25 -28.58 24.18
N SER A 3 -8.99 -27.70 25.14
CA SER A 3 -10.02 -26.83 25.70
C SER A 3 -10.63 -25.99 24.59
N ARG A 4 -11.96 -25.92 24.51
CA ARG A 4 -12.71 -25.11 23.54
C ARG A 4 -12.27 -23.64 23.56
N SER A 5 -11.73 -23.16 24.69
CA SER A 5 -11.11 -21.84 24.81
C SER A 5 -9.83 -21.69 24.01
N TYR A 6 -8.97 -22.71 23.95
CA TYR A 6 -7.71 -22.69 23.21
C TYR A 6 -7.95 -22.53 21.70
N VAL A 7 -8.92 -23.25 21.14
CA VAL A 7 -9.28 -23.14 19.72
C VAL A 7 -9.77 -21.73 19.36
N ARG A 8 -10.56 -21.10 20.23
CA ARG A 8 -11.03 -19.73 20.05
C ARG A 8 -9.88 -18.72 20.10
N THR A 9 -8.98 -18.85 21.08
CA THR A 9 -7.82 -17.97 21.20
C THR A 9 -6.92 -18.06 19.98
N VAL A 10 -6.63 -19.27 19.50
CA VAL A 10 -5.81 -19.48 18.29
C VAL A 10 -6.46 -18.84 17.06
N ALA A 11 -7.77 -19.02 16.88
CA ALA A 11 -8.51 -18.42 15.77
C ALA A 11 -8.43 -16.88 15.82
N VAL A 12 -8.65 -16.28 16.99
CA VAL A 12 -8.56 -14.82 17.18
C VAL A 12 -7.15 -14.31 16.90
N VAL A 13 -6.13 -14.98 17.42
CA VAL A 13 -4.72 -14.59 17.22
C VAL A 13 -4.35 -14.65 15.73
N PHE A 14 -4.74 -15.72 15.03
CA PHE A 14 -4.51 -15.83 13.59
C PHE A 14 -5.26 -14.75 12.79
N SER A 15 -6.50 -14.44 13.17
CA SER A 15 -7.25 -13.36 12.51
C SER A 15 -6.60 -11.99 12.72
N ILE A 16 -6.10 -11.70 13.93
CA ILE A 16 -5.39 -10.44 14.21
C ILE A 16 -4.07 -10.38 13.43
N LEU A 17 -3.29 -11.46 13.43
CA LEU A 17 -2.05 -11.55 12.65
C LEU A 17 -2.31 -11.33 11.16
N GLY A 18 -3.31 -12.00 10.60
CA GLY A 18 -3.70 -11.83 9.20
C GLY A 18 -4.16 -10.41 8.88
N LEU A 19 -4.91 -9.78 9.79
CA LEU A 19 -5.37 -8.40 9.63
C LEU A 19 -4.20 -7.40 9.68
N VAL A 20 -3.23 -7.59 10.57
CA VAL A 20 -2.02 -6.77 10.64
C VAL A 20 -1.23 -6.87 9.34
N VAL A 21 -1.03 -8.08 8.83
CA VAL A 21 -0.33 -8.30 7.55
C VAL A 21 -1.08 -7.65 6.38
N ALA A 22 -2.41 -7.79 6.32
CA ALA A 22 -3.23 -7.17 5.28
C ALA A 22 -3.13 -5.64 5.30
N LEU A 23 -3.19 -5.03 6.49
CA LEU A 23 -3.03 -3.58 6.66
C LEU A 23 -1.63 -3.11 6.26
N LEU A 24 -0.58 -3.85 6.63
CA LEU A 24 0.79 -3.53 6.24
C LEU A 24 0.97 -3.54 4.72
N ILE A 25 0.46 -4.56 4.02
CA ILE A 25 0.54 -4.64 2.56
C ILE A 25 -0.16 -3.44 1.92
N HIS A 26 -1.38 -3.11 2.35
CA HIS A 26 -2.09 -1.94 1.84
C HIS A 26 -1.33 -0.64 2.10
N PHE A 27 -0.73 -0.49 3.29
CA PHE A 27 0.06 0.67 3.64
C PHE A 27 1.31 0.81 2.75
N ILE A 28 2.00 -0.29 2.45
CA ILE A 28 3.16 -0.31 1.54
C ILE A 28 2.78 0.07 0.12
N VAL A 29 1.66 -0.47 -0.38
CA VAL A 29 1.13 -0.17 -1.72
C VAL A 29 0.74 1.31 -1.81
N LEU A 30 0.06 1.84 -0.79
CA LEU A 30 -0.31 3.25 -0.71
C LEU A 30 0.89 4.20 -0.51
N SER A 31 1.93 3.76 0.20
CA SER A 31 3.16 4.53 0.36
C SER A 31 3.97 4.62 -0.92
N SER A 32 3.77 3.70 -1.87
CA SER A 32 4.55 3.66 -3.11
C SER A 32 3.94 4.61 -4.15
N PRO A 33 4.68 5.63 -4.65
CA PRO A 33 4.12 6.61 -5.60
C PRO A 33 3.55 5.97 -6.87
N LYS A 34 4.14 4.84 -7.29
CA LYS A 34 3.76 4.09 -8.49
C LYS A 34 2.49 3.24 -8.32
N TYR A 35 2.22 2.76 -7.10
CA TYR A 35 1.13 1.81 -6.83
C TYR A 35 0.01 2.41 -5.96
N ASN A 36 0.16 3.68 -5.57
CA ASN A 36 -0.85 4.39 -4.83
C ASN A 36 -2.03 4.77 -5.73
N TRP A 37 -3.06 3.93 -5.67
CA TRP A 37 -4.37 4.13 -6.29
C TRP A 37 -5.24 5.26 -5.70
N LEU A 38 -4.89 5.83 -4.53
CA LEU A 38 -5.61 6.97 -3.95
C LEU A 38 -5.18 8.32 -4.55
N GLY A 39 -4.35 8.28 -5.59
CA GLY A 39 -3.84 9.46 -6.28
C GLY A 39 -2.58 9.96 -5.57
N SER A 40 -1.44 9.82 -6.25
CA SER A 40 -0.19 10.43 -5.84
C SER A 40 -0.06 11.78 -6.57
N PRO A 41 -0.12 12.93 -5.88
CA PRO A 41 0.13 14.23 -6.50
C PRO A 41 1.49 14.28 -7.23
N SER A 42 2.48 13.55 -6.70
CA SER A 42 3.80 13.39 -7.30
C SER A 42 3.80 12.68 -8.66
N ALA A 43 2.87 11.75 -8.93
CA ALA A 43 2.78 11.11 -10.24
C ALA A 43 2.27 12.07 -11.33
N MET A 44 1.43 13.05 -10.96
CA MET A 44 1.03 14.13 -11.87
C MET A 44 2.16 15.15 -12.10
N LEU A 45 2.91 15.50 -11.06
CA LEU A 45 4.03 16.44 -11.17
C LEU A 45 5.20 15.89 -12.01
N ASP A 46 5.49 14.59 -11.89
CA ASP A 46 6.51 13.90 -12.69
C ASP A 46 6.21 13.99 -14.20
N GLN A 47 4.95 13.81 -14.59
CA GLN A 47 4.53 13.95 -16.00
C GLN A 47 4.68 15.39 -16.54
N VAL A 48 4.45 16.41 -15.69
CA VAL A 48 4.59 17.81 -16.07
C VAL A 48 6.05 18.22 -16.21
N GLU A 49 6.93 17.76 -15.30
CA GLU A 49 8.36 18.03 -15.38
C GLU A 49 9.00 17.36 -16.60
N VAL A 50 8.65 16.10 -16.87
CA VAL A 50 9.06 15.39 -18.08
C VAL A 50 8.56 16.12 -19.34
N GLY A 51 7.29 16.52 -19.37
CA GLY A 51 6.72 17.30 -20.47
C GLY A 51 7.41 18.64 -20.71
N MET A 52 7.74 19.39 -19.64
CA MET A 52 8.49 20.64 -19.75
C MET A 52 9.93 20.44 -20.20
N THR A 53 10.57 19.34 -19.81
CA THR A 53 11.93 19.02 -20.21
C THR A 53 12.00 18.76 -21.71
N TYR A 54 11.02 18.05 -22.27
CA TYR A 54 10.92 17.87 -23.72
C TYR A 54 10.63 19.18 -24.45
N LEU A 55 9.76 20.03 -23.91
CA LEU A 55 9.47 21.33 -24.49
C LEU A 55 10.73 22.21 -24.53
N ARG A 56 11.55 22.18 -23.46
CA ARG A 56 12.84 22.88 -23.40
C ARG A 56 13.92 22.33 -24.34
N ALA A 57 13.85 21.06 -24.72
CA ALA A 57 14.80 20.45 -25.64
C ALA A 57 14.48 20.74 -27.12
N LEU A 58 13.27 21.25 -27.42
CA LEU A 58 12.77 21.46 -28.77
C LEU A 58 12.90 22.92 -29.26
N ILE A 59 13.07 23.88 -28.35
CA ILE A 59 13.22 25.32 -28.65
C ILE A 59 14.69 25.70 -28.51
#